data_AF-A0A0U2D993-F1
#
_entry.id   AF-A0A0U2D993-F1
#
_cell.length_a   1.000
_cell.length_b   1.000
_cell.length_c   1.000
_cell.angle_alpha   90.00
_cell.angle_beta   90.00
_cell.angle_gamma   90.00
#
_symmetry.space_group_name_H-M   'P 1'
#
loop_
_entity.id
_entity.type
_entity.pdbx_description
1 polymer ?
#
loop_
_entity_poly.entity_id
_entity_poly.type
_entity_poly.pdbx_seq_one_letter_code
_entity_poly.pdbx_strand_id
1 'polypeptide(L)'
;MLFNNRYFVDKLLKFKSASYSRQKVVKNTLTVRYLNDNTRTKKLGSVYLRCTKRNIFCTLVDCKSNVIKTSCSLRVPDYKNEFNERENLYTRGLLLGKLFGNKIISLGYKRIIVHIVGTSKGRFGVVRSFSKLGIDIQSIVLITRTAHNGCRPVKRRRKKLRTKVVGFR
;
A
#
# COMPACT_ATOMS: atom_id res chain seq x y z
N MET A 1 32.83 59.75 -53.51
CA MET A 1 34.00 58.85 -53.42
C MET A 1 33.53 57.42 -53.66
N LEU A 2 34.18 56.75 -54.61
CA LEU A 2 33.85 55.44 -55.15
C LEU A 2 34.32 54.27 -54.24
N PHE A 3 33.98 53.06 -54.70
CA PHE A 3 34.47 51.71 -54.37
C PHE A 3 33.46 50.85 -53.58
N ASN A 4 32.63 50.06 -54.26
CA ASN A 4 32.88 48.75 -54.92
C ASN A 4 32.72 47.55 -53.99
N ASN A 5 31.66 46.79 -54.29
CA ASN A 5 31.64 45.35 -54.59
C ASN A 5 32.06 44.32 -53.53
N ARG A 6 31.12 43.36 -53.38
CA ARG A 6 31.31 41.91 -53.53
C ARG A 6 32.48 41.31 -52.77
N TYR A 7 32.20 40.50 -51.76
CA TYR A 7 32.71 39.12 -51.58
C TYR A 7 31.76 38.49 -50.54
N PHE A 8 30.62 37.93 -50.94
CA PHE A 8 30.51 36.62 -51.60
C PHE A 8 31.56 35.65 -51.06
N VAL A 9 31.09 34.77 -50.19
CA VAL A 9 31.59 33.40 -50.02
C VAL A 9 32.99 33.32 -49.45
N ASP A 10 33.03 33.05 -48.15
CA ASP A 10 33.50 31.77 -47.63
C ASP A 10 33.44 31.86 -46.10
N LYS A 11 33.13 30.87 -45.28
CA LYS A 11 32.81 29.46 -45.43
C LYS A 11 32.99 28.97 -44.00
N LEU A 12 31.99 28.27 -43.48
CA LEU A 12 32.11 27.30 -42.39
C LEU A 12 32.67 27.76 -41.02
N LEU A 13 31.95 27.27 -40.00
CA LEU A 13 32.51 26.83 -38.72
C LEU A 13 33.09 27.93 -37.81
N LYS A 14 32.26 28.35 -36.85
CA LYS A 14 32.68 28.50 -35.44
C LYS A 14 31.45 28.56 -34.54
N PHE A 15 30.80 27.42 -34.33
CA PHE A 15 30.10 27.18 -33.06
C PHE A 15 31.18 27.05 -31.97
N LYS A 16 31.32 28.08 -31.14
CA LYS A 16 31.95 28.05 -29.81
C LYS A 16 30.85 28.44 -28.82
N SER A 17 30.67 27.86 -27.64
CA SER A 17 31.38 26.78 -26.95
C SER A 17 30.51 26.37 -25.76
N ALA A 18 30.64 25.12 -25.37
CA ALA A 18 29.93 24.47 -24.29
C ALA A 18 30.06 25.15 -22.91
N SER A 19 28.98 25.10 -22.14
CA SER A 19 29.02 24.96 -20.68
C SER A 19 27.64 24.60 -20.12
N TYR A 20 27.29 23.31 -20.14
CA TYR A 20 26.46 22.77 -19.06
C TYR A 20 26.97 21.38 -18.70
N SER A 21 27.14 21.20 -17.41
CA SER A 21 27.91 20.14 -16.76
C SER A 21 27.49 18.74 -17.19
N ARG A 22 28.47 17.94 -17.61
CA ARG A 22 28.35 16.48 -17.71
C ARG A 22 28.11 15.93 -16.30
N GLN A 23 26.86 15.76 -15.89
CA GLN A 23 26.56 14.83 -14.81
C GLN A 23 26.95 13.44 -15.32
N LYS A 24 27.91 12.80 -14.63
CA LYS A 24 28.30 11.42 -14.90
C LYS A 24 27.04 10.56 -14.76
N VAL A 25 26.54 10.05 -15.89
CA VAL A 25 25.54 8.99 -15.91
C VAL A 25 26.17 7.81 -15.20
N VAL A 26 25.78 7.59 -13.94
CA VAL A 26 26.10 6.35 -13.24
C VAL A 26 25.38 5.25 -14.01
N LYS A 27 26.16 4.41 -14.69
CA LYS A 27 25.65 3.15 -15.23
C LYS A 27 25.19 2.33 -14.03
N ASN A 28 23.91 2.38 -13.68
CA ASN A 28 23.35 1.43 -12.74
C ASN A 28 23.37 0.06 -13.40
N THR A 29 24.43 -0.67 -13.08
CA THR A 29 24.69 -2.08 -13.36
C THR A 29 23.73 -2.96 -12.56
N LEU A 30 22.44 -2.87 -12.87
CA LEU A 30 21.47 -3.92 -12.54
C LEU A 30 20.59 -4.15 -13.78
N THR A 31 21.24 -4.60 -14.84
CA THR A 31 20.61 -5.47 -15.82
C THR A 31 20.13 -6.72 -15.09
N VAL A 32 18.90 -6.68 -14.54
CA VAL A 32 18.09 -7.89 -14.55
C VAL A 32 17.10 -7.71 -15.69
N ARG A 33 17.54 -8.20 -16.84
CA ARG A 33 16.67 -8.60 -17.94
C ARG A 33 15.74 -9.68 -17.40
N TYR A 34 14.62 -9.32 -16.77
CA TYR A 34 13.49 -10.23 -16.77
C TYR A 34 12.82 -10.06 -18.13
N LEU A 35 13.10 -11.06 -18.96
CA LEU A 35 12.51 -11.34 -20.25
C LEU A 35 11.00 -11.02 -20.27
N ASN A 36 10.54 -10.60 -21.44
CA ASN A 36 9.14 -10.48 -21.84
C ASN A 36 8.26 -11.55 -21.21
N ASP A 37 7.30 -11.16 -20.36
CA ASP A 37 6.22 -12.05 -19.95
C ASP A 37 4.88 -11.50 -20.47
N ASN A 38 4.70 -11.54 -21.78
CA ASN A 38 3.39 -11.39 -22.41
C ASN A 38 2.42 -12.56 -22.12
N THR A 39 2.80 -13.46 -21.21
CA THR A 39 1.95 -14.51 -20.62
C THR A 39 2.16 -14.63 -19.10
N ARG A 40 2.46 -13.53 -18.39
CA ARG A 40 2.48 -13.55 -16.91
C ARG A 40 1.06 -13.83 -16.40
N THR A 41 0.78 -15.11 -16.11
CA THR A 41 -0.48 -15.50 -15.47
C THR A 41 -0.64 -14.63 -14.22
N LYS A 42 -1.67 -13.78 -14.21
CA LYS A 42 -1.92 -12.85 -13.10
C LYS A 42 -2.12 -13.70 -11.84
N LYS A 43 -1.17 -13.66 -10.92
CA LYS A 43 -1.26 -14.42 -9.66
C LYS A 43 -2.49 -13.95 -8.88
N LEU A 44 -3.30 -14.91 -8.45
CA LEU A 44 -4.50 -14.71 -7.65
C LEU A 44 -4.19 -15.05 -6.19
N GLY A 45 -4.42 -14.08 -5.30
CA GLY A 45 -4.22 -14.24 -3.86
C GLY A 45 -5.51 -14.13 -3.07
N SER A 46 -5.63 -14.88 -1.98
CA SER A 46 -6.66 -14.68 -0.98
C SER A 46 -6.09 -13.85 0.16
N VAL A 47 -6.73 -12.72 0.44
CA VAL A 47 -6.37 -11.83 1.54
C VAL A 47 -7.35 -12.02 2.68
N TYR A 48 -6.86 -12.50 3.81
CA TYR A 48 -7.64 -12.63 5.04
C TYR A 48 -7.44 -11.39 5.92
N LEU A 49 -8.53 -10.68 6.16
CA LEU A 49 -8.59 -9.50 7.02
C LEU A 49 -9.29 -9.84 8.33
N ARG A 50 -8.53 -9.88 9.44
CA ARG A 50 -9.10 -10.02 10.78
C ARG A 50 -9.16 -8.65 11.46
N CYS A 51 -10.37 -8.11 11.53
CA CYS A 51 -10.66 -6.78 12.02
C CYS A 51 -11.26 -6.84 13.43
N THR A 52 -10.44 -6.61 14.45
CA THR A 52 -10.89 -6.48 15.85
C THR A 52 -11.23 -5.03 16.18
N LYS A 53 -11.70 -4.75 17.41
CA LYS A 53 -11.97 -3.38 17.86
C LYS A 53 -10.70 -2.53 18.04
N ARG A 54 -9.54 -3.17 18.24
CA ARG A 54 -8.28 -2.50 18.56
C ARG A 54 -7.21 -2.69 17.49
N ASN A 55 -7.22 -3.83 16.80
CA ASN A 55 -6.18 -4.20 15.85
C ASN A 55 -6.78 -4.74 14.54
N ILE A 56 -6.02 -4.59 13.47
CA ILE A 56 -6.32 -5.11 12.13
C ILE A 56 -5.13 -5.99 11.74
N PHE A 57 -5.42 -7.21 11.32
CA PHE A 57 -4.43 -8.16 10.83
C PHE A 57 -4.76 -8.48 9.37
N CYS A 58 -3.74 -8.48 8.52
CA CYS A 58 -3.84 -8.84 7.12
C CYS A 58 -2.90 -10.00 6.83
N THR A 59 -3.39 -11.00 6.09
CA THR A 59 -2.59 -12.16 5.69
C THR A 59 -2.86 -12.45 4.22
N LEU A 60 -1.80 -12.60 3.42
CA LEU A 60 -1.87 -12.98 2.02
C LEU A 60 -1.57 -14.47 1.93
N VAL A 61 -2.48 -15.20 1.29
CA VAL A 61 -2.35 -16.61 0.98
C VAL A 61 -2.45 -16.76 -0.54
N ASP A 62 -1.61 -17.61 -1.10
CA ASP A 62 -1.70 -17.95 -2.52
C ASP A 62 -2.84 -18.92 -2.79
N CYS A 63 -3.70 -18.66 -3.79
CA CYS A 63 -4.88 -19.52 -4.01
C CYS A 63 -4.55 -20.91 -4.55
N LYS A 64 -3.41 -21.05 -5.25
CA LYS A 64 -2.99 -22.33 -5.84
C LYS A 64 -2.28 -23.21 -4.82
N SER A 65 -1.27 -22.65 -4.15
CA SER A 65 -0.46 -23.41 -3.20
C SER A 65 -1.04 -23.45 -1.78
N ASN A 66 -2.04 -22.62 -1.46
CA ASN A 66 -2.57 -22.44 -0.11
C ASN A 66 -1.50 -22.07 0.94
N VAL A 67 -0.33 -21.57 0.50
CA VAL A 67 0.77 -21.15 1.37
C VAL A 67 0.64 -19.66 1.72
N ILE A 68 0.86 -19.34 3.00
CA ILE A 68 0.94 -17.96 3.48
C ILE A 68 2.19 -17.31 2.89
N LYS A 69 2.02 -16.20 2.17
CA LYS A 69 3.13 -15.47 1.55
C LYS A 69 3.62 -14.35 2.45
N THR A 70 2.70 -13.57 3.02
CA THR A 70 3.02 -12.48 3.93
C THR A 70 1.90 -12.26 4.93
N SER A 71 2.27 -11.67 6.07
CA SER A 71 1.31 -11.15 7.04
C SER A 71 1.77 -9.79 7.56
N CYS A 72 0.81 -8.94 7.90
CA CYS A 72 1.06 -7.59 8.40
C CYS A 72 0.07 -7.23 9.50
N SER A 73 0.56 -6.49 10.49
CA SER A 73 -0.28 -5.73 11.41
C SER A 73 0.46 -4.45 11.82
N LEU A 74 -0.27 -3.39 12.15
CA LEU A 74 0.35 -2.12 12.56
C LEU A 74 1.19 -2.23 13.84
N ARG A 75 1.02 -3.27 14.66
CA ARG A 75 1.77 -3.40 15.93
C ARG A 75 3.16 -4.00 15.74
N VAL A 76 3.52 -4.44 14.53
CA VAL A 76 4.84 -5.03 14.25
C VAL A 76 5.91 -3.93 14.19
N PRO A 77 7.05 -4.09 14.88
CA PRO A 77 8.09 -3.05 15.03
C PRO A 77 8.73 -2.58 13.72
N ASP A 78 8.70 -3.41 12.67
CA ASP A 78 9.23 -3.06 11.33
C ASP A 78 8.52 -1.88 10.66
N TYR A 79 7.35 -1.47 11.17
CA TYR A 79 6.62 -0.30 10.68
C TYR A 79 6.84 0.87 11.64
N LYS A 80 7.66 1.84 11.23
CA LYS A 80 7.73 3.15 11.89
C LYS A 80 6.32 3.77 11.86
N ASN A 81 5.62 3.71 12.98
CA ASN A 81 4.31 4.34 13.13
C ASN A 81 4.49 5.68 13.84
N GLU A 82 4.28 6.77 13.10
CA GLU A 82 4.07 8.09 13.70
C GLU A 82 2.76 8.15 14.50
N PHE A 83 1.82 7.25 14.18
CA PHE A 83 0.47 7.28 14.72
C PHE A 83 0.22 6.23 15.80
N ASN A 84 -0.10 6.79 16.97
CA ASN A 84 -0.37 6.17 18.26
C ASN A 84 -1.51 5.15 18.23
N GLU A 85 -1.57 4.29 19.26
CA GLU A 85 -2.68 3.37 19.56
C GLU A 85 -4.07 4.04 19.68
N ARG A 86 -4.13 5.38 19.65
CA ARG A 86 -5.31 6.24 19.87
C ARG A 86 -6.01 6.69 18.58
N GLU A 87 -5.42 6.47 17.41
CA GLU A 87 -6.04 6.87 16.14
C GLU A 87 -7.28 6.04 15.77
N ASN A 88 -8.17 6.66 14.98
CA ASN A 88 -9.36 6.00 14.45
C ASN A 88 -8.97 4.73 13.69
N LEU A 89 -9.70 3.64 13.92
CA LEU A 89 -9.40 2.36 13.31
C LEU A 89 -9.43 2.40 11.77
N TYR A 90 -10.21 3.32 11.17
CA TYR A 90 -10.23 3.54 9.73
C TYR A 90 -8.91 4.11 9.17
N THR A 91 -8.32 5.12 9.82
CA THR A 91 -7.04 5.72 9.38
C THR A 91 -5.90 4.71 9.46
N ARG A 92 -5.89 3.94 10.55
CA ARG A 92 -5.00 2.79 10.73
C ARG A 92 -5.17 1.77 9.60
N GLY A 93 -6.42 1.44 9.25
CA GLY A 93 -6.72 0.56 8.11
C GLY A 93 -6.16 1.07 6.78
N LEU A 94 -6.26 2.38 6.53
CA LEU A 94 -5.70 2.99 5.31
C LEU A 94 -4.17 2.80 5.24
N LEU A 95 -3.46 3.11 6.34
CA LEU A 95 -2.00 2.98 6.40
C LEU A 95 -1.55 1.53 6.25
N LEU A 96 -2.18 0.60 6.96
CA LEU A 96 -1.89 -0.83 6.85
C LEU A 96 -2.14 -1.35 5.44
N GLY A 97 -3.26 -0.96 4.83
CA GLY A 97 -3.59 -1.35 3.46
C GLY A 97 -2.57 -0.82 2.45
N LYS A 98 -2.01 0.37 2.66
CA LYS A 98 -0.95 0.93 1.81
C LYS A 98 0.34 0.10 1.91
N LEU A 99 0.81 -0.14 3.13
CA LEU A 99 2.04 -0.91 3.37
C LEU A 99 1.92 -2.36 2.89
N PHE A 100 0.81 -3.01 3.21
CA PHE A 100 0.58 -4.39 2.82
C PHE A 100 0.30 -4.53 1.33
N GLY A 101 -0.46 -3.60 0.73
CA GLY A 101 -0.70 -3.59 -0.71
C GLY A 101 0.59 -3.43 -1.53
N ASN A 102 1.53 -2.60 -1.09
CA ASN A 102 2.85 -2.51 -1.72
C ASN A 102 3.60 -3.86 -1.68
N LYS A 103 3.52 -4.60 -0.57
CA LYS A 103 4.09 -5.96 -0.46
C LYS A 103 3.39 -6.98 -1.36
N ILE A 104 2.07 -6.89 -1.50
CA ILE A 104 1.30 -7.75 -2.42
C ILE A 104 1.78 -7.54 -3.87
N ILE A 105 1.95 -6.28 -4.27
CA ILE A 105 2.40 -5.91 -5.61
C ILE A 105 3.84 -6.39 -5.84
N SER A 106 4.74 -6.22 -4.86
CA SER A 106 6.14 -6.67 -4.98
C SER A 106 6.27 -8.19 -5.12
N LEU A 107 5.32 -8.96 -4.57
CA LEU A 107 5.25 -10.42 -4.72
C LEU A 107 4.61 -10.87 -6.05
N GLY A 108 4.11 -9.92 -6.86
CA GLY A 108 3.54 -10.16 -8.18
C GLY A 108 2.05 -10.52 -8.18
N TYR A 109 1.32 -10.26 -7.09
CA TYR A 109 -0.12 -10.46 -7.03
C TYR A 109 -0.85 -9.21 -7.54
N LYS A 110 -1.64 -9.38 -8.60
CA LYS A 110 -2.46 -8.29 -9.18
C LYS A 110 -3.93 -8.42 -8.82
N ARG A 111 -4.43 -9.66 -8.69
CA ARG A 111 -5.82 -9.98 -8.38
C ARG A 111 -5.92 -10.58 -6.99
N ILE A 112 -6.89 -10.11 -6.20
CA ILE A 112 -7.13 -10.63 -4.86
C ILE A 112 -8.60 -10.92 -4.59
N ILE A 113 -8.85 -11.92 -3.74
CA ILE A 113 -10.13 -12.19 -3.09
C ILE A 113 -9.99 -11.77 -1.62
N VAL A 114 -10.88 -10.93 -1.13
CA VAL A 114 -10.79 -10.40 0.24
C VAL A 114 -11.80 -11.09 1.14
N HIS A 115 -11.30 -11.80 2.14
CA HIS A 115 -12.11 -12.44 3.18
C HIS A 115 -12.04 -11.61 4.47
N ILE A 116 -13.20 -11.19 4.99
CA ILE A 116 -13.28 -10.29 6.13
C ILE A 116 -13.89 -10.99 7.34
N VAL A 117 -13.13 -11.00 8.44
CA VAL A 117 -13.60 -11.38 9.79
C VAL A 117 -13.75 -10.13 10.64
N GLY A 118 -14.94 -9.90 11.17
CA GLY A 118 -15.25 -8.80 12.09
C GLY A 118 -15.86 -7.56 11.43
N THR A 119 -16.54 -6.76 12.24
CA THR A 119 -17.38 -5.63 11.80
C THR A 119 -16.73 -4.26 12.01
N SER A 120 -15.47 -4.20 12.40
CA SER A 120 -14.85 -2.92 12.79
C SER A 120 -14.54 -2.02 11.59
N LYS A 121 -14.49 -0.69 11.82
CA LYS A 121 -14.27 0.33 10.77
C LYS A 121 -12.96 0.16 9.99
N GLY A 122 -11.99 -0.56 10.56
CA GLY A 122 -10.68 -0.82 9.93
C GLY A 122 -10.75 -1.58 8.62
N ARG A 123 -11.76 -2.45 8.44
CA ARG A 123 -11.95 -3.22 7.20
C ARG A 123 -12.11 -2.33 5.97
N PHE A 124 -12.88 -1.24 6.10
CA PHE A 124 -13.14 -0.29 5.03
C PHE A 124 -11.87 0.48 4.66
N GLY A 125 -11.04 0.82 5.64
CA GLY A 125 -9.76 1.51 5.40
C GLY A 125 -8.82 0.65 4.56
N VAL A 126 -8.66 -0.64 4.91
CA VAL A 126 -7.77 -1.54 4.18
C VAL A 126 -8.26 -1.76 2.74
N VAL A 127 -9.54 -2.10 2.56
CA VAL A 127 -10.14 -2.33 1.23
C VAL A 127 -10.01 -1.08 0.35
N ARG A 128 -10.25 0.11 0.91
CA ARG A 128 -10.09 1.37 0.17
C ARG A 128 -8.64 1.60 -0.25
N SER A 129 -7.68 1.26 0.58
CA SER A 129 -6.26 1.38 0.21
C SER A 129 -5.85 0.42 -0.90
N PHE A 130 -6.37 -0.82 -0.91
CA PHE A 130 -6.12 -1.73 -2.04
C PHE A 130 -6.67 -1.19 -3.35
N SER A 131 -7.89 -0.64 -3.32
CA SER A 131 -8.49 0.01 -4.50
C SER A 131 -7.64 1.21 -4.97
N LYS A 132 -7.17 2.06 -4.05
CA LYS A 132 -6.27 3.19 -4.39
C LYS A 132 -4.93 2.77 -4.97
N LEU A 133 -4.41 1.60 -4.58
CA LEU A 133 -3.16 1.04 -5.09
C LEU A 133 -3.32 0.34 -6.46
N GLY A 134 -4.55 0.24 -6.99
CA GLY A 134 -4.81 -0.43 -8.26
C GLY A 134 -4.72 -1.96 -8.19
N ILE A 135 -4.95 -2.54 -7.01
CA ILE A 135 -5.07 -4.00 -6.88
C ILE A 135 -6.49 -4.40 -7.31
N ASP A 136 -6.60 -5.36 -8.23
CA ASP A 136 -7.87 -5.86 -8.75
C ASP A 136 -8.57 -6.71 -7.67
N ILE A 137 -9.60 -6.16 -7.03
CA ILE A 137 -10.41 -6.87 -6.03
C ILE A 137 -11.51 -7.65 -6.77
N GLN A 138 -11.40 -8.98 -6.80
CA GLN A 138 -12.38 -9.83 -7.49
C GLN A 138 -13.67 -10.01 -6.69
N SER A 139 -13.55 -10.23 -5.39
CA SER A 139 -14.70 -10.37 -4.50
C SER A 139 -14.35 -9.98 -3.07
N ILE A 140 -15.38 -9.55 -2.34
CA ILE A 140 -15.29 -9.21 -0.92
C ILE A 140 -16.30 -10.09 -0.19
N VAL A 141 -15.81 -11.04 0.59
CA VAL A 141 -16.65 -12.02 1.30
C VAL A 141 -16.54 -11.81 2.80
N LEU A 142 -17.68 -11.71 3.48
CA LEU A 142 -17.73 -11.61 4.93
C LEU A 142 -17.80 -13.01 5.54
N ILE A 143 -16.73 -13.43 6.22
CA ILE A 143 -16.59 -14.75 6.85
C ILE A 143 -16.72 -14.67 8.39
N THR A 144 -17.46 -13.68 8.88
CA THR A 144 -17.63 -13.50 10.33
C THR A 144 -18.54 -14.58 10.88
N ARG A 145 -18.00 -15.45 11.74
CA ARG A 145 -18.74 -16.57 12.34
C ARG A 145 -19.79 -16.06 13.33
N THR A 146 -21.04 -16.49 13.16
CA THR A 146 -22.15 -16.27 14.09
C THR A 146 -22.52 -17.60 14.73
N ALA A 147 -22.67 -17.63 16.06
CA ALA A 147 -23.04 -18.85 16.79
C ALA A 147 -24.56 -18.95 16.95
N HIS A 148 -25.14 -20.11 16.61
CA HIS A 148 -26.53 -20.45 16.91
C HIS A 148 -26.62 -20.96 18.36
N ASN A 149 -26.69 -20.03 19.33
CA ASN A 149 -26.67 -20.33 20.78
C ASN A 149 -25.38 -21.00 21.29
N GLY A 150 -24.23 -20.41 20.97
CA GLY A 150 -22.91 -20.87 21.45
C GLY A 150 -22.63 -20.55 22.93
N CYS A 151 -21.34 -20.56 23.29
CA CYS A 151 -20.89 -20.33 24.67
C CYS A 151 -21.37 -18.99 25.26
N ARG A 152 -21.61 -18.98 26.58
CA ARG A 152 -22.02 -17.79 27.32
C ARG A 152 -21.05 -16.62 27.10
N PRO A 153 -21.51 -15.45 26.61
CA PRO A 153 -20.64 -14.29 26.43
C PRO A 153 -20.18 -13.71 27.78
N VAL A 154 -19.01 -13.06 27.75
CA VAL A 154 -18.45 -12.39 28.92
C VAL A 154 -19.42 -11.33 29.46
N LYS A 155 -19.55 -11.26 30.79
CA LYS A 155 -20.37 -10.25 31.48
C LYS A 155 -20.07 -8.85 30.95
N ARG A 156 -21.10 -8.11 30.55
CA ARG A 156 -20.96 -6.71 30.12
C ARG A 156 -20.30 -5.93 31.27
N ARG A 157 -19.19 -5.25 30.98
CA ARG A 157 -18.52 -4.40 31.97
C ARG A 157 -19.47 -3.27 32.36
N ARG A 158 -19.62 -3.02 33.65
CA ARG A 158 -20.33 -1.83 34.14
C ARG A 158 -19.58 -0.61 33.62
N LYS A 159 -20.29 0.34 32.99
CA LYS A 159 -19.69 1.63 32.66
C LYS A 159 -19.25 2.26 33.98
N LYS A 160 -17.97 2.59 34.14
CA LYS A 160 -17.60 3.56 35.18
C LYS A 160 -18.27 4.86 34.76
N LEU A 161 -19.33 5.27 35.46
CA LEU A 161 -19.77 6.65 35.38
C LEU A 161 -18.53 7.46 35.77
N ARG A 162 -18.03 8.27 34.85
CA ARG A 162 -16.96 9.20 35.16
C ARG A 162 -17.64 10.26 36.01
N THR A 163 -17.73 10.04 37.32
CA THR A 163 -18.09 11.06 38.30
C THR A 163 -16.94 12.06 38.31
N LYS A 164 -16.76 12.80 37.23
CA LYS A 164 -16.11 14.10 37.34
C LYS A 164 -17.06 14.88 38.23
N VAL A 165 -16.65 15.13 39.47
CA VAL A 165 -17.27 16.19 40.26
C VAL A 165 -16.96 17.46 39.48
N VAL A 166 -17.93 17.91 38.68
CA VAL A 166 -17.86 19.18 37.99
C VAL A 166 -18.26 20.20 39.05
N GLY A 167 -17.26 20.81 39.68
CA GLY A 167 -17.45 21.88 40.65
C GLY A 167 -16.95 21.55 42.05
N PHE A 168 -15.68 21.86 42.30
CA PHE A 168 -15.36 22.67 43.48
C PHE A 168 -14.86 23.99 42.92
N ARG A 169 -15.68 25.02 43.11
CA ARG A 169 -15.30 26.43 42.90
C ARG A 169 -14.39 26.86 44.04
#